data_AF-A0A6M3IPC0-F1
#
_entry.id   AF-A0A6M3IPC0-F1
#
_cell.length_a   1.000
_cell.length_b   1.000
_cell.length_c   1.000
_cell.angle_alpha   90.00
_cell.angle_beta   90.00
_cell.angle_gamma   90.00
#
_symmetry.space_group_name_H-M   'P 1'
#
loop_
_entity.id
_entity.type
_entity.pdbx_description
1 polymer ?
#
loop_
_entity_poly.entity_id
_entity_poly.type
_entity_poly.pdbx_seq_one_letter_code
_entity_poly.pdbx_strand_id
1 'polypeptide(L)'
;MEDNKYEDKEELLPKDKEDQAIPIDTILTFSDIPKPPEENPPKPQYAEEPMVTCDLCKTYTGPRMKVRGHRIRCKGLPQVASERDRPAPNRKDRVPFGSPQSRLPGARNDGYHYRLFNDNWNKEPGRIQRALNAGYEVVQDFTAMAVGTNEDGTAIKGVLMRIPKELYEEDQKLKQKEVDLVDQAIRGGKIEKKEGDNRYIPTRYVPEGIRIVENQNENG
;
A
#
# COMPACT_ATOMS: atom_id res chain seq x y z
N MET A 1 -14.28 -38.61 15.50
CA MET A 1 -14.71 -39.28 14.27
C MET A 1 -16.08 -38.72 13.93
N GLU A 2 -16.11 -37.60 13.21
CA GLU A 2 -17.33 -37.11 12.58
C GLU A 2 -16.91 -36.61 11.21
N ASP A 3 -17.17 -37.44 10.20
CA ASP A 3 -16.80 -37.24 8.81
C ASP A 3 -17.80 -36.27 8.16
N ASN A 4 -17.33 -35.05 7.85
CA ASN A 4 -18.13 -34.08 7.11
C ASN A 4 -18.01 -34.36 5.60
N LYS A 5 -18.95 -35.16 5.08
CA LYS A 5 -19.24 -35.28 3.65
C LYS A 5 -19.94 -34.01 3.17
N TYR A 6 -19.21 -33.12 2.51
CA TYR A 6 -19.82 -32.11 1.64
C TYR A 6 -19.90 -32.69 0.23
N GLU A 7 -21.12 -32.98 -0.21
CA GLU A 7 -21.43 -33.43 -1.56
C GLU A 7 -21.37 -32.24 -2.52
N ASP A 8 -20.49 -32.35 -3.52
CA ASP A 8 -20.43 -31.49 -4.71
C ASP A 8 -21.78 -31.51 -5.44
N LYS A 9 -22.44 -30.35 -5.50
CA LYS A 9 -23.56 -30.11 -6.42
C LYS A 9 -23.06 -29.28 -7.59
N GLU A 10 -22.67 -29.97 -8.66
CA GLU A 10 -22.51 -29.41 -10.00
C GLU A 10 -23.87 -28.91 -10.52
N GLU A 11 -24.04 -27.59 -10.53
CA GLU A 11 -25.24 -26.92 -11.05
C GLU A 11 -25.08 -26.74 -12.57
N LEU A 12 -25.76 -27.60 -13.33
CA LEU A 12 -25.84 -27.58 -14.79
C LEU A 12 -26.56 -26.31 -15.29
N LEU A 13 -25.84 -25.44 -15.99
CA LEU A 13 -26.45 -24.33 -16.74
C LEU A 13 -27.13 -24.86 -18.03
N PRO A 14 -28.37 -24.45 -18.32
CA PRO A 14 -29.06 -24.83 -19.55
C PRO A 14 -28.40 -24.13 -20.74
N LYS A 15 -27.84 -24.93 -21.65
CA LYS A 15 -27.60 -24.55 -23.04
C LYS A 15 -28.95 -24.63 -23.77
N ASP A 16 -29.05 -24.02 -24.94
CA ASP A 16 -30.20 -24.09 -25.87
C ASP A 16 -31.16 -22.88 -25.76
N LYS A 17 -30.73 -21.76 -26.35
CA LYS A 17 -31.65 -20.89 -27.09
C LYS A 17 -31.03 -20.58 -28.45
N GLU A 18 -31.37 -21.46 -29.39
CA GLU A 18 -31.06 -21.37 -30.81
C GLU A 18 -31.72 -20.17 -31.47
N ASP A 19 -31.00 -19.67 -32.46
CA ASP A 19 -31.27 -18.49 -33.27
C ASP A 19 -32.55 -18.62 -34.11
N GLN A 20 -33.54 -17.78 -33.85
CA GLN A 20 -34.64 -17.55 -34.79
C GLN A 20 -34.28 -16.38 -35.70
N ALA A 21 -33.69 -16.69 -36.85
CA ALA A 21 -33.44 -15.73 -37.92
C ALA A 21 -34.76 -15.30 -38.57
N ILE A 22 -35.02 -14.00 -38.57
CA ILE A 22 -36.18 -13.38 -39.24
C ILE A 22 -35.82 -13.23 -40.74
N PRO A 23 -36.67 -13.66 -41.69
CA PRO A 23 -36.39 -13.50 -43.12
C PRO A 23 -36.43 -12.02 -43.54
N ILE A 24 -35.42 -11.59 -44.32
CA ILE A 24 -35.07 -10.18 -44.60
C ILE A 24 -35.78 -9.62 -45.86
N ASP A 25 -36.56 -10.43 -46.58
CA ASP A 25 -37.01 -10.11 -47.95
C ASP A 25 -38.24 -9.20 -48.06
N THR A 26 -38.48 -8.29 -47.11
CA THR A 26 -39.60 -7.32 -47.21
C THR A 26 -39.21 -5.93 -46.71
N ILE A 27 -38.01 -5.46 -47.08
CA ILE A 27 -37.60 -4.08 -46.85
C ILE A 27 -37.86 -3.29 -48.14
N LEU A 28 -38.96 -2.55 -48.17
CA LEU A 28 -39.21 -1.49 -49.14
C LEU A 28 -38.02 -0.51 -49.11
N THR A 29 -37.39 -0.29 -50.25
CA THR A 29 -36.23 0.58 -50.37
C THR A 29 -36.65 2.04 -50.21
N PHE A 30 -35.96 2.76 -49.32
CA PHE A 30 -36.26 4.13 -48.88
C PHE A 30 -36.09 5.22 -49.97
N SER A 31 -35.78 4.82 -51.20
CA SER A 31 -35.37 5.68 -52.31
C SER A 31 -36.53 6.41 -53.01
N ASP A 32 -37.78 6.02 -52.78
CA ASP A 32 -38.93 6.55 -53.53
C ASP A 32 -39.78 7.57 -52.74
N ILE A 33 -39.34 8.00 -51.55
CA ILE A 33 -40.06 9.01 -50.76
C ILE A 33 -39.61 10.41 -51.21
N PRO A 34 -40.48 11.24 -51.81
CA PRO A 34 -40.14 12.60 -52.20
C PRO A 34 -39.76 13.43 -50.96
N LYS A 35 -38.58 14.08 -51.04
CA LYS A 35 -38.03 14.89 -49.95
C LYS A 35 -38.94 16.10 -49.70
N PRO A 36 -39.50 16.28 -48.49
CA PRO A 36 -40.36 17.42 -48.19
C PRO A 36 -39.57 18.74 -48.27
N PRO A 37 -40.23 19.85 -48.63
CA PRO A 37 -39.59 21.15 -48.74
C PRO A 37 -38.97 21.56 -47.40
N GLU A 38 -37.68 21.91 -47.44
CA GLU A 38 -36.85 22.23 -46.29
C GLU A 38 -37.14 23.67 -45.82
N GLU A 39 -38.30 23.87 -45.22
CA GLU A 39 -38.57 25.09 -44.44
C GLU A 39 -37.81 24.98 -43.12
N ASN A 40 -36.68 25.70 -43.02
CA ASN A 40 -35.91 25.80 -41.78
C ASN A 40 -36.81 26.44 -40.71
N PRO A 41 -37.23 25.69 -39.66
CA PRO A 41 -38.03 26.28 -38.61
C PRO A 41 -37.21 27.39 -37.93
N PRO A 42 -37.84 28.52 -37.57
CA PRO A 42 -37.15 29.59 -36.87
C PRO A 42 -36.52 29.01 -35.61
N LYS A 43 -35.19 29.20 -35.45
CA LYS A 43 -34.45 28.68 -34.30
C LYS A 43 -35.17 29.13 -33.02
N PRO A 44 -35.70 28.20 -32.20
CA PRO A 44 -36.29 28.57 -30.92
C PRO A 44 -35.26 29.35 -30.11
N GLN A 45 -35.63 30.56 -29.70
CA GLN A 45 -34.84 31.40 -28.81
C GLN A 45 -34.87 30.77 -27.42
N TYR A 46 -34.02 29.78 -27.18
CA TYR A 46 -33.86 29.20 -25.85
C TYR A 46 -33.16 30.22 -24.97
N ALA A 47 -33.87 30.73 -23.96
CA ALA A 47 -33.27 31.51 -22.88
C ALA A 47 -32.07 30.72 -22.34
N GLU A 48 -30.90 31.35 -22.32
CA GLU A 48 -29.65 30.71 -21.90
C GLU A 48 -29.82 30.11 -20.51
N GLU A 49 -29.79 28.78 -20.41
CA GLU A 49 -29.95 28.10 -19.13
C GLU A 49 -28.80 28.51 -18.19
N PRO A 50 -29.09 28.82 -16.91
CA PRO A 50 -28.05 29.22 -15.97
C PRO A 50 -27.05 28.08 -15.78
N MET A 51 -25.76 28.40 -15.98
CA MET A 51 -24.67 27.46 -15.74
C MET A 51 -24.48 27.23 -14.24
N VAL A 52 -24.42 25.95 -13.85
CA VAL A 52 -24.22 25.53 -12.45
C VAL A 52 -22.92 24.73 -12.36
N THR A 53 -22.14 24.99 -11.32
CA THR A 53 -20.92 24.23 -11.00
C THR A 53 -21.25 22.98 -10.18
N CYS A 54 -20.55 21.87 -10.40
CA CYS A 54 -20.73 20.66 -9.58
C CYS A 54 -20.19 20.83 -8.16
N ASP A 55 -21.02 20.59 -7.15
CA ASP A 55 -20.66 20.73 -5.73
C ASP A 55 -19.56 19.77 -5.25
N LEU A 56 -19.42 18.62 -5.92
CA LEU A 56 -18.49 17.56 -5.51
C LEU A 56 -17.05 17.81 -5.99
N CYS A 57 -16.86 18.12 -7.27
CA CYS A 57 -15.53 18.30 -7.85
C CYS A 57 -15.13 19.76 -8.04
N LYS A 58 -16.09 20.70 -8.01
CA LYS A 58 -15.93 22.14 -8.29
C LYS A 58 -15.23 22.48 -9.62
N THR A 59 -14.98 21.50 -10.48
CA THR A 59 -14.21 21.63 -11.73
C THR A 59 -15.10 21.54 -12.96
N TYR A 60 -16.29 20.94 -12.85
CA TYR A 60 -17.25 20.84 -13.94
C TYR A 60 -18.34 21.91 -13.82
N THR A 61 -18.54 22.70 -14.88
CA THR A 61 -19.57 23.74 -14.99
C THR A 61 -20.43 23.49 -16.22
N GLY A 62 -21.75 23.47 -16.06
CA GLY A 62 -22.66 23.29 -17.20
C GLY A 62 -24.13 23.46 -16.85
N PRO A 63 -25.04 23.26 -17.81
CA PRO A 63 -26.47 23.32 -17.58
C PRO A 63 -26.92 22.32 -16.51
N ARG A 64 -27.94 22.68 -15.72
CA ARG A 64 -28.40 21.91 -14.56
C ARG A 64 -28.66 20.43 -14.86
N MET A 65 -29.22 20.12 -16.04
CA MET A 65 -29.46 18.75 -16.51
C MET A 65 -28.15 17.95 -16.70
N LYS A 66 -27.10 18.57 -17.25
CA LYS A 66 -25.81 17.92 -17.49
C LYS A 66 -25.01 17.72 -16.20
N VAL A 67 -25.10 18.66 -15.26
CA VAL A 67 -24.48 18.55 -13.93
C VAL A 67 -25.04 17.36 -13.15
N ARG A 68 -26.34 17.05 -13.29
CA ARG A 68 -26.96 15.85 -12.68
C ARG A 68 -26.34 14.55 -13.20
N GLY A 69 -26.13 14.43 -14.51
CA GLY A 69 -25.47 13.27 -15.11
C GLY A 69 -23.97 13.16 -14.79
N HIS A 70 -23.31 14.31 -14.63
CA HIS A 70 -21.93 14.35 -14.13
C HIS A 70 -21.86 13.86 -12.68
N ARG A 71 -22.79 14.27 -11.80
CA ARG A 71 -22.78 13.90 -10.36
C ARG A 71 -22.74 12.38 -10.13
N ILE A 72 -23.39 11.60 -10.98
CA ILE A 72 -23.40 10.12 -10.91
C ILE A 72 -22.01 9.52 -11.21
N ARG A 73 -21.23 10.15 -12.09
CA ARG A 73 -19.87 9.70 -12.50
C ARG A 73 -18.75 10.50 -11.85
N CYS A 74 -19.09 11.50 -11.04
CA CYS A 74 -18.15 12.39 -10.42
C CYS A 74 -17.39 11.60 -9.35
N LYS A 75 -16.15 11.22 -9.65
CA LYS A 75 -15.29 10.44 -8.73
C LYS A 75 -14.89 11.20 -7.47
N GLY A 76 -15.28 12.48 -7.33
CA GLY A 76 -15.20 13.24 -6.08
C GLY A 76 -13.86 13.09 -5.37
N LEU A 77 -12.77 12.96 -6.13
CA LEU A 77 -11.47 12.73 -5.53
C LEU A 77 -11.19 13.96 -4.67
N PRO A 78 -11.04 13.81 -3.35
CA PRO A 78 -10.61 14.92 -2.53
C PRO A 78 -9.33 15.42 -3.18
N GLN A 79 -9.25 16.73 -3.41
CA GLN A 79 -8.00 17.34 -3.84
C GLN A 79 -6.96 16.97 -2.79
N VAL A 80 -6.15 15.94 -3.08
CA VAL A 80 -5.03 15.53 -2.25
C VAL A 80 -4.17 16.77 -2.13
N ALA A 81 -4.08 17.28 -0.90
CA ALA A 81 -3.28 18.45 -0.58
C ALA A 81 -1.90 18.30 -1.24
N SER A 82 -1.45 19.38 -1.86
CA SER A 82 -0.17 19.39 -2.56
C SER A 82 0.94 18.93 -1.60
N GLU A 83 1.98 18.25 -2.10
CA GLU A 83 3.07 17.72 -1.25
C GLU A 83 3.74 18.79 -0.35
N ARG A 84 3.55 20.07 -0.66
CA ARG A 84 4.03 21.22 0.12
C ARG A 84 3.25 21.46 1.42
N ASP A 85 2.03 20.94 1.52
CA ASP A 85 1.14 21.11 2.67
C ASP A 85 1.16 19.92 3.63
N ARG A 86 1.96 18.88 3.36
CA ARG A 86 2.14 17.78 4.32
C ARG A 86 2.97 18.30 5.50
N PRO A 87 2.42 18.32 6.73
CA PRO A 87 3.21 18.66 7.91
C PRO A 87 4.36 17.66 8.03
N ALA A 88 5.57 18.14 8.32
CA ALA A 88 6.71 17.29 8.56
C ALA A 88 6.34 16.25 9.65
N PRO A 89 6.54 14.94 9.41
CA PRO A 89 6.14 13.92 10.36
C PRO A 89 6.83 14.15 11.71
N ASN A 90 6.04 14.08 12.78
CA ASN A 90 6.50 14.32 14.14
C ASN A 90 7.61 13.33 14.50
N ARG A 91 8.78 13.84 14.92
CA ARG A 91 9.98 13.03 15.19
C ARG A 91 9.77 11.97 16.27
N LYS A 92 8.84 12.21 17.20
CA LYS A 92 8.56 11.32 18.34
C LYS A 92 7.80 10.04 17.98
N ASP A 93 7.13 10.02 16.83
CA ASP A 93 6.26 8.92 16.41
C ASP A 93 6.92 7.98 15.39
N ARG A 94 8.23 8.15 15.12
CA ARG A 94 8.96 7.34 14.14
C ARG A 94 9.39 6.00 14.72
N VAL A 95 9.03 4.92 14.04
CA VAL A 95 9.46 3.55 14.38
C VAL A 95 10.76 3.23 13.63
N PRO A 96 11.87 2.96 14.35
CA PRO A 96 13.19 2.85 13.75
C PRO A 96 13.36 1.52 13.01
N PHE A 97 13.66 1.56 11.71
CA PHE A 97 13.63 0.36 10.85
C PHE A 97 14.95 -0.42 10.83
N GLY A 98 14.95 -1.69 11.25
CA GLY A 98 15.79 -2.75 10.69
C GLY A 98 17.08 -3.18 11.41
N SER A 99 17.31 -4.50 11.33
CA SER A 99 18.59 -5.20 11.21
C SER A 99 19.09 -5.20 9.73
N PRO A 100 20.40 -5.43 9.47
CA PRO A 100 21.01 -5.19 8.16
C PRO A 100 21.06 -6.45 7.26
N GLN A 101 20.54 -6.36 6.03
CA GLN A 101 20.91 -7.26 4.93
C GLN A 101 21.07 -6.44 3.64
N SER A 102 22.20 -6.69 2.95
CA SER A 102 22.68 -6.16 1.66
C SER A 102 22.83 -4.63 1.50
N ARG A 103 24.08 -4.16 1.51
CA ARG A 103 24.45 -2.80 1.06
C ARG A 103 24.56 -2.77 -0.47
N LEU A 104 23.83 -1.85 -1.12
CA LEU A 104 23.98 -1.58 -2.56
C LEU A 104 25.35 -0.91 -2.85
N PRO A 105 26.06 -1.32 -3.91
CA PRO A 105 27.32 -0.70 -4.32
C PRO A 105 27.04 0.65 -5.00
N GLY A 106 27.62 1.74 -4.47
CA GLY A 106 27.53 3.08 -5.06
C GLY A 106 26.89 4.12 -4.17
N ALA A 107 27.40 4.28 -2.94
CA ALA A 107 27.05 5.43 -2.11
C ALA A 107 27.50 6.72 -2.83
N ARG A 108 26.57 7.36 -3.52
CA ARG A 108 26.75 8.76 -3.97
C ARG A 108 26.88 9.60 -2.70
N ASN A 109 27.86 10.48 -2.63
CA ASN A 109 28.05 11.42 -1.52
C ASN A 109 27.02 12.56 -1.58
N ASP A 110 25.75 12.23 -1.69
CA ASP A 110 24.64 13.18 -1.85
C ASP A 110 23.98 13.55 -0.51
N GLY A 111 24.51 13.05 0.61
CA GLY A 111 23.95 13.29 1.93
C GLY A 111 22.71 12.45 2.24
N TYR A 112 22.41 11.42 1.43
CA TYR A 112 21.32 10.50 1.67
C TYR A 112 21.83 9.10 2.02
N HIS A 113 21.03 8.39 2.81
CA HIS A 113 21.17 6.96 3.05
C HIS A 113 20.12 6.23 2.22
N TYR A 114 20.58 5.33 1.35
CA TYR A 114 19.73 4.54 0.47
C TYR A 114 19.41 3.18 1.08
N ARG A 115 18.17 2.75 0.91
CA ARG A 115 17.72 1.43 1.36
C ARG A 115 16.72 0.84 0.37
N LEU A 116 16.92 -0.43 0.05
CA LEU A 116 15.99 -1.21 -0.76
C LEU A 116 14.92 -1.81 0.15
N PHE A 117 13.66 -1.53 -0.15
CA PHE A 117 12.51 -2.09 0.54
C PHE A 117 11.80 -3.09 -0.36
N ASN A 118 11.60 -4.30 0.14
CA ASN A 118 10.82 -5.31 -0.56
C ASN A 118 9.34 -4.99 -0.37
N ASP A 119 8.61 -4.83 -1.46
CA ASP A 119 7.16 -4.66 -1.45
C ASP A 119 6.48 -6.04 -1.46
N ASN A 120 6.73 -6.84 -0.43
CA ASN A 120 6.11 -8.16 -0.37
C ASN A 120 4.65 -8.01 0.09
N TRP A 121 3.81 -7.49 -0.82
CA TRP A 121 2.44 -7.04 -0.54
C TRP A 121 1.57 -8.16 0.06
N ASN A 122 1.87 -9.42 -0.28
CA ASN A 122 1.14 -10.59 0.20
C ASN A 122 1.32 -10.89 1.70
N LYS A 123 2.51 -10.64 2.28
CA LYS A 123 2.84 -11.09 3.64
C LYS A 123 2.85 -9.96 4.66
N GLU A 124 3.29 -8.76 4.26
CA GLU A 124 3.28 -7.57 5.11
C GLU A 124 2.85 -6.33 4.29
N PRO A 125 1.55 -6.16 4.03
CA PRO A 125 1.06 -4.94 3.42
C PRO A 125 1.44 -3.73 4.31
N GLY A 126 2.05 -2.71 3.72
CA GLY A 126 2.36 -1.45 4.40
C GLY A 126 3.80 -1.24 4.83
N ARG A 127 4.76 -2.12 4.49
CA ARG A 127 6.19 -1.86 4.75
C ARG A 127 6.67 -0.55 4.13
N ILE A 128 6.29 -0.30 2.87
CA ILE A 128 6.58 0.97 2.18
C ILE A 128 5.90 2.12 2.90
N GLN A 129 4.63 1.98 3.31
CA GLN A 129 3.91 3.02 4.02
C GLN A 129 4.58 3.38 5.36
N ARG A 130 5.07 2.39 6.12
CA ARG A 130 5.84 2.63 7.34
C ARG A 130 7.15 3.36 7.05
N ALA A 131 7.84 3.02 5.96
CA ALA A 131 9.04 3.73 5.55
C ALA A 131 8.74 5.19 5.17
N LEU A 132 7.66 5.44 4.41
CA LEU A 132 7.19 6.80 4.10
C LEU A 132 6.88 7.60 5.37
N ASN A 133 6.18 6.99 6.34
CA ASN A 133 5.89 7.62 7.63
C ASN A 133 7.16 7.91 8.44
N ALA A 134 8.18 7.06 8.33
CA ALA A 134 9.50 7.27 8.91
C ALA A 134 10.35 8.32 8.18
N GLY A 135 9.84 8.95 7.12
CA GLY A 135 10.50 10.01 6.37
C GLY A 135 11.43 9.54 5.26
N TYR A 136 11.25 8.30 4.78
CA TYR A 136 11.89 7.88 3.54
C TYR A 136 11.15 8.45 2.32
N GLU A 137 11.89 8.78 1.28
CA GLU A 137 11.40 9.21 -0.03
C GLU A 137 11.63 8.11 -1.07
N VAL A 138 10.68 7.94 -2.01
CA VAL A 138 10.82 7.00 -3.11
C VAL A 138 11.69 7.60 -4.21
N VAL A 139 12.70 6.87 -4.67
CA VAL A 139 13.56 7.27 -5.79
C VAL A 139 12.88 6.85 -7.11
N GLN A 140 12.40 7.81 -7.90
CA GLN A 140 11.62 7.51 -9.12
C GLN A 140 12.47 6.91 -10.26
N ASP A 141 13.75 7.30 -10.35
CA ASP A 141 14.63 6.89 -11.44
C ASP A 141 15.25 5.49 -11.26
N PHE A 142 14.74 4.69 -10.32
CA PHE A 142 15.29 3.38 -10.01
C PHE A 142 14.46 2.24 -10.61
N THR A 143 15.08 1.46 -11.49
CA THR A 143 14.49 0.22 -12.00
C THR A 143 14.38 -0.79 -10.87
N ALA A 144 13.15 -1.24 -10.57
CA ALA A 144 12.90 -2.24 -9.55
C ALA A 144 13.75 -3.51 -9.79
N MET A 145 14.65 -3.81 -8.86
CA MET A 145 15.49 -5.01 -8.91
C MET A 145 14.81 -6.16 -8.18
N ALA A 146 15.02 -7.39 -8.66
CA ALA A 146 14.61 -8.60 -7.95
C ALA A 146 15.52 -8.79 -6.73
N VAL A 147 14.94 -8.74 -5.53
CA VAL A 147 15.69 -8.83 -4.25
C VAL A 147 15.59 -10.21 -3.61
N GLY A 148 14.78 -11.09 -4.20
CA GLY A 148 14.55 -12.44 -3.72
C GLY A 148 13.41 -13.09 -4.49
N THR A 149 13.05 -14.30 -4.04
CA THR A 149 11.99 -15.12 -4.62
C THR A 149 11.01 -15.50 -3.51
N ASN A 150 9.72 -15.43 -3.79
CA ASN A 150 8.69 -15.92 -2.88
C ASN A 150 8.63 -17.46 -2.86
N GLU A 151 7.88 -18.02 -1.92
CA GLU A 151 7.59 -19.46 -1.83
C GLU A 151 6.97 -19.98 -3.14
N ASP A 152 6.17 -19.15 -3.83
CA ASP A 152 5.56 -19.44 -5.13
C ASP A 152 6.50 -19.32 -6.34
N GLY A 153 7.79 -19.04 -6.13
CA GLY A 153 8.75 -18.82 -7.22
C GLY A 153 8.66 -17.43 -7.89
N THR A 154 7.73 -16.57 -7.47
CA THR A 154 7.60 -15.22 -8.02
C THR A 154 8.71 -14.30 -7.51
N ALA A 155 9.30 -13.50 -8.41
CA ALA A 155 10.37 -12.56 -8.06
C ALA A 155 9.83 -11.40 -7.21
N ILE A 156 10.45 -11.16 -6.06
CA ILE A 156 10.12 -10.06 -5.16
C ILE A 156 10.79 -8.78 -5.67
N LYS A 157 9.99 -7.79 -6.05
CA LYS A 157 10.47 -6.49 -6.51
C LYS A 157 10.84 -5.60 -5.32
N GLY A 158 12.02 -4.99 -5.41
CA GLY A 158 12.50 -3.99 -4.45
C GLY A 158 12.28 -2.57 -4.94
N VAL A 159 11.77 -1.70 -4.07
CA VAL A 159 11.67 -0.26 -4.28
C VAL A 159 12.83 0.41 -3.56
N LEU A 160 13.63 1.20 -4.29
CA LEU A 160 14.71 1.97 -3.68
C LEU A 160 14.13 3.23 -3.04
N MET A 161 14.40 3.40 -1.75
CA MET A 161 14.03 4.59 -1.01
C MET A 161 15.27 5.22 -0.39
N ARG A 162 15.20 6.52 -0.12
CA ARG A 162 16.30 7.29 0.48
C ARG A 162 15.80 8.07 1.70
N ILE A 163 16.68 8.33 2.66
CA ILE A 163 16.44 9.18 3.83
C ILE A 163 17.64 10.11 4.03
N PRO A 164 17.48 11.36 4.50
CA PRO A 164 18.62 12.21 4.82
C PRO A 164 19.57 11.52 5.82
N LYS A 165 20.87 11.60 5.56
CA LYS A 165 21.91 10.92 6.36
C LYS A 165 21.87 11.34 7.84
N GLU A 166 21.58 12.59 8.12
CA GLU A 166 21.45 13.12 9.49
C GLU A 166 20.36 12.40 10.29
N LEU A 167 19.17 12.20 9.70
CA LEU A 167 18.07 11.47 10.34
C LEU A 167 18.42 10.00 10.55
N TYR A 168 19.10 9.40 9.58
CA TYR A 168 19.56 8.02 9.71
C TYR A 168 20.55 7.85 10.87
N GLU A 169 21.51 8.75 11.00
CA GLU A 169 22.50 8.71 12.08
C GLU A 169 21.88 8.95 13.47
N GLU A 170 20.91 9.87 13.55
CA GLU A 170 20.11 10.09 14.77
C GLU A 170 19.38 8.81 15.19
N ASP A 171 18.69 8.16 14.25
CA ASP A 171 17.98 6.90 14.49
C ASP A 171 18.94 5.77 14.92
N GLN A 172 20.09 5.64 14.25
CA GLN A 172 21.10 4.64 14.64
C GLN A 172 21.64 4.88 16.03
N LYS A 173 21.88 6.13 16.41
CA LYS A 173 22.35 6.49 17.75
C LYS A 173 21.30 6.19 18.81
N LEU A 174 20.01 6.41 18.54
CA LEU A 174 18.93 6.04 19.45
C LEU A 174 18.83 4.53 19.64
N LYS A 175 18.86 3.75 18.55
CA LYS A 175 18.91 2.28 18.64
C LYS A 175 20.12 1.80 19.43
N GLN A 176 21.29 2.39 19.17
CA GLN A 176 22.51 2.00 19.86
C GLN A 176 22.40 2.23 21.37
N LYS A 177 21.77 3.34 21.81
CA LYS A 177 21.53 3.57 23.24
C LYS A 177 20.70 2.47 23.90
N GLU A 178 19.66 1.97 23.23
CA GLU A 178 18.85 0.87 23.75
C GLU A 178 19.66 -0.42 23.87
N VAL A 179 20.47 -0.73 22.85
CA VAL A 179 21.40 -1.87 22.86
C VAL A 179 22.42 -1.73 23.99
N ASP A 180 23.01 -0.55 24.15
CA ASP A 180 24.00 -0.27 25.19
C ASP A 180 23.40 -0.42 26.61
N LEU A 181 22.13 -0.05 26.80
CA LEU A 181 21.42 -0.26 28.07
C LEU A 181 21.23 -1.75 28.37
N VAL A 182 20.86 -2.54 27.35
CA VAL A 182 20.75 -4.00 27.48
C VAL A 182 22.11 -4.62 27.77
N ASP A 183 23.16 -4.20 27.08
CA ASP A 183 24.53 -4.69 27.28
C ASP A 183 25.07 -4.33 28.67
N GLN A 184 24.77 -3.14 29.19
CA GLN A 184 25.11 -2.75 30.56
C GLN A 184 24.39 -3.63 31.60
N ALA A 185 23.12 -3.96 31.38
CA ALA A 185 22.37 -4.86 32.26
C ALA A 185 22.96 -6.28 32.25
N ILE A 186 23.35 -6.78 31.07
CA ILE A 186 24.04 -8.07 30.90
C ILE A 186 25.39 -8.05 31.63
N ARG A 187 26.21 -7.01 31.41
CA ARG A 187 27.54 -6.88 32.03
C ARG A 187 27.46 -6.76 33.55
N GLY A 188 26.40 -6.17 34.08
CA GLY A 188 26.15 -6.06 35.52
C GLY A 188 25.69 -7.36 36.19
N GLY A 189 25.52 -8.45 35.45
CA GLY A 189 25.07 -9.74 35.98
C GLY A 189 23.60 -9.75 36.44
N LYS A 190 22.82 -8.71 36.14
CA LYS A 190 21.40 -8.59 36.50
C LYS A 190 20.49 -9.12 35.40
N ILE A 191 20.72 -10.36 34.96
CA ILE A 191 19.78 -11.03 34.07
C ILE A 191 18.84 -11.83 34.96
N GLU A 192 17.69 -11.24 35.29
CA GLU A 192 16.60 -11.98 35.93
C GLU A 192 16.10 -13.04 34.95
N LYS A 193 16.31 -14.31 35.32
CA LYS A 193 15.83 -15.45 34.55
C LYS A 193 14.31 -15.51 34.73
N LYS A 194 13.55 -15.09 33.71
CA LYS A 194 12.11 -15.36 33.68
C LYS A 194 11.88 -16.80 33.23
N GLU A 195 10.93 -17.50 33.86
CA GLU A 195 10.48 -18.81 33.39
C GLU A 195 10.02 -18.71 31.93
N GLY A 196 10.55 -19.59 31.07
CA GLY A 196 10.27 -19.62 29.62
C GLY A 196 11.32 -18.91 28.74
N ASP A 197 12.35 -18.29 29.30
CA ASP A 197 13.41 -17.66 28.51
C ASP A 197 14.39 -18.73 27.97
N ASN A 198 14.14 -19.23 26.75
CA ASN A 198 14.94 -20.25 26.05
C ASN A 198 16.32 -19.74 25.57
N ARG A 199 16.92 -18.77 26.25
CA ARG A 199 18.27 -18.29 25.91
C ARG A 199 19.29 -19.36 26.25
N TYR A 200 19.93 -19.89 25.20
CA TYR A 200 20.98 -20.88 25.34
C TYR A 200 22.20 -20.28 26.03
N ILE A 201 22.46 -20.71 27.26
CA ILE A 201 23.71 -20.49 27.97
C ILE A 201 24.46 -21.82 27.89
N PRO A 202 25.55 -21.95 27.10
CA PRO A 202 26.32 -23.17 27.07
C PRO A 202 26.90 -23.46 28.46
N THR A 203 26.43 -24.54 29.07
CA THR A 203 26.74 -24.95 30.46
C THR A 203 28.23 -25.12 30.74
N ARG A 204 29.05 -25.22 29.69
CA ARG A 204 30.50 -25.52 29.79
C ARG A 204 31.38 -24.28 30.02
N TYR A 205 30.82 -23.07 30.00
CA TYR A 205 31.57 -21.80 30.11
C TYR A 205 30.89 -20.83 31.07
N VAL A 206 30.60 -21.27 32.30
CA VAL A 206 30.31 -20.35 33.41
C VAL A 206 31.65 -20.05 34.08
N PRO A 207 32.33 -18.93 33.78
CA PRO A 207 33.52 -18.55 34.50
C PRO A 207 33.17 -18.40 35.99
N GLU A 208 34.02 -18.95 36.87
CA GLU A 208 33.90 -18.90 38.32
C GLU A 208 33.73 -17.44 38.77
N GLY A 209 32.49 -17.00 38.99
CA GLY A 209 32.18 -15.60 39.28
C GLY A 209 30.76 -15.17 38.90
N ILE A 210 30.10 -15.82 37.95
CA ILE A 210 28.69 -15.55 37.64
C ILE A 210 27.81 -16.39 38.57
N ARG A 211 27.29 -15.77 39.63
CA ARG A 211 26.30 -16.40 40.52
C ARG A 211 24.92 -16.29 39.89
N ILE A 212 24.35 -17.42 39.48
CA ILE A 212 22.92 -17.50 39.12
C ILE A 212 22.16 -17.44 40.45
N VAL A 213 21.51 -16.32 40.73
CA VAL A 213 20.63 -16.20 41.90
C VAL A 213 19.30 -16.82 41.51
N GLU A 214 19.04 -18.05 41.95
CA GLU A 214 17.69 -18.62 41.87
C GLU A 214 16.81 -17.83 42.83
N ASN A 215 15.89 -17.04 42.30
CA ASN A 215 14.90 -16.33 43.11
C ASN A 215 13.92 -17.37 43.67
N GLN A 216 14.18 -17.86 44.88
CA GLN A 216 13.25 -18.65 45.67
C GLN A 216 12.14 -17.76 46.24
N ASN A 217 11.36 -17.13 45.37
CA ASN A 217 10.11 -16.50 45.77
C ASN A 217 8.98 -17.51 45.54
N GLU A 218 9.01 -18.59 46.32
CA GLU A 218 7.91 -19.53 46.46
C GLU A 218 7.18 -19.23 47.77
N ASN A 219 6.02 -18.57 47.64
CA ASN A 219 4.79 -18.79 48.40
C ASN A 219 4.88 -18.83 49.94
N GLY A 220 4.60 -17.67 50.56
CA GLY A 220 3.96 -17.55 51.87
C GLY A 220 2.65 -16.79 51.73
#